data_AF-A0A256ZK27-F1
#
_entry.id   AF-A0A256ZK27-F1
#
_cell.length_a   1.000
_cell.length_b   1.000
_cell.length_c   1.000
_cell.angle_alpha   90.00
_cell.angle_beta   90.00
_cell.angle_gamma   90.00
#
_symmetry.space_group_name_H-M   'P 1'
#
loop_
_entity.id
_entity.type
_entity.pdbx_description
1 polymer ?
#
loop_
_entity_poly.entity_id
_entity_poly.type
_entity_poly.pdbx_seq_one_letter_code
_entity_poly.pdbx_strand_id
1 'polypeptide(L)'
;MATAERLKKFFEDLERATCLPEEPDPEAAFKKMEANLDKLAEIRVLVATQPRLVSGVPKKKPDIMEIKIGGGTIREQLEYAKSILGREVQITDVFKEGQLVDVIAVTKGKGWSGVVKRWHVKILPRKTRKGRRRVGALGPWHPARVLYTVPRPGQLGYHQRTEFNKRILKIGFNGEEVTPKGGFLRYGIVRNAYIMLKGSVPGPAKRLIRLRYPARPNPRIPQKPPKIAYISLESPQGK
;
A
#
# COMPACT_ATOMS: atom_id res chain seq x y z
N MET A 1 -20.66 26.09 4.21
CA MET A 1 -19.96 26.33 5.49
C MET A 1 -19.70 25.04 6.29
N ALA A 2 -20.70 24.20 6.57
CA ALA A 2 -20.53 22.96 7.37
C ALA A 2 -19.48 21.96 6.83
N THR A 3 -19.33 21.83 5.51
CA THR A 3 -18.34 20.91 4.91
C THR A 3 -16.90 21.40 5.12
N ALA A 4 -16.65 22.70 4.97
CA ALA A 4 -15.31 23.28 5.15
C ALA A 4 -14.86 23.24 6.62
N GLU A 5 -15.77 23.50 7.57
CA GLU A 5 -15.49 23.38 9.00
C GLU A 5 -15.28 21.92 9.44
N ARG A 6 -16.07 20.98 8.91
CA ARG A 6 -15.84 19.54 9.11
C ARG A 6 -14.48 19.12 8.57
N LEU A 7 -14.13 19.56 7.37
CA LEU A 7 -12.81 19.30 6.78
C LEU A 7 -11.70 19.86 7.70
N LYS A 8 -11.78 21.12 8.14
CA LYS A 8 -10.79 21.71 9.06
C LYS A 8 -10.64 20.91 10.37
N LYS A 9 -11.75 20.44 10.96
CA LYS A 9 -11.73 19.62 12.19
C LYS A 9 -11.17 18.21 12.00
N PHE A 10 -11.43 17.55 10.86
CA PHE A 10 -10.88 16.23 10.53
C PHE A 10 -9.41 16.29 10.06
N PHE A 11 -8.94 17.46 9.62
CA PHE A 11 -7.68 17.62 8.90
C PHE A 11 -6.67 18.56 9.55
N GLU A 12 -6.67 18.74 10.88
CA GLU A 12 -5.58 19.44 11.59
C GLU A 12 -4.19 18.88 11.24
N ASP A 13 -4.08 17.57 11.00
CA ASP A 13 -2.82 16.94 10.60
C ASP A 13 -2.47 17.08 9.12
N LEU A 14 -3.43 17.46 8.27
CA LEU A 14 -3.23 17.56 6.84
C LEU A 14 -2.31 18.74 6.49
N GLU A 15 -2.31 19.80 7.30
CA GLU A 15 -1.35 20.91 7.21
C GLU A 15 0.10 20.44 7.31
N ARG A 16 0.37 19.33 8.03
CA ARG A 16 1.72 18.72 8.09
C ARG A 16 2.14 18.08 6.76
N ALA A 17 1.17 17.70 5.94
CA ALA A 17 1.40 17.05 4.67
C ALA A 17 1.51 18.04 3.52
N THR A 18 0.56 18.98 3.45
CA THR A 18 0.37 19.92 2.34
C THR A 18 -0.13 21.27 2.86
N CYS A 19 0.22 22.34 2.16
CA CYS A 19 -0.37 23.66 2.37
C CYS A 19 -1.84 23.63 1.92
N LEU A 20 -2.76 23.97 2.82
CA LEU A 20 -4.19 24.08 2.49
C LEU A 20 -4.49 25.49 1.97
N PRO A 21 -5.40 25.63 1.00
CA PRO A 21 -5.89 26.94 0.60
C PRO A 21 -6.64 27.59 1.77
N GLU A 22 -6.38 28.88 2.00
CA GLU A 22 -6.94 29.65 3.12
C GLU A 22 -8.47 29.77 3.03
N GLU A 23 -8.99 29.99 1.81
CA GLU A 23 -10.41 30.09 1.48
C GLU A 23 -10.79 29.09 0.37
N PRO A 24 -11.18 27.85 0.73
CA PRO A 24 -11.67 26.89 -0.24
C PRO A 24 -13.12 27.20 -0.66
N ASP A 25 -13.37 27.39 -1.96
CA ASP A 25 -14.71 27.46 -2.55
C ASP A 25 -15.07 26.14 -3.28
N PRO A 26 -15.63 25.15 -2.56
CA PRO A 26 -16.00 23.87 -3.17
C PRO A 26 -17.17 24.00 -4.14
N GLU A 27 -18.10 24.93 -3.91
CA GLU A 27 -19.32 25.05 -4.72
C GLU A 27 -19.01 25.57 -6.12
N ALA A 28 -18.13 26.57 -6.24
CA ALA A 28 -17.66 27.02 -7.55
C ALA A 28 -16.87 25.93 -8.28
N ALA A 29 -16.05 25.15 -7.56
CA ALA A 29 -15.31 24.04 -8.15
C ALA A 29 -16.25 22.96 -8.72
N PHE A 30 -17.31 22.61 -8.00
CA PHE A 30 -18.30 21.64 -8.48
C PHE A 30 -19.10 22.16 -9.68
N LYS A 31 -19.51 23.43 -9.69
CA LYS A 31 -20.19 24.04 -10.85
C LYS A 31 -19.30 23.99 -12.11
N LYS A 32 -17.99 24.25 -11.96
CA LYS A 32 -17.02 24.13 -13.06
C LYS A 32 -16.89 22.70 -13.58
N MET A 33 -16.96 21.70 -12.69
CA MET A 33 -16.93 20.29 -13.07
C MET A 33 -18.22 19.88 -13.79
N GLU A 34 -19.39 20.32 -13.31
CA GLU A 34 -20.69 20.06 -13.94
C GLU A 34 -20.79 20.67 -15.34
N ALA A 35 -20.29 21.89 -15.53
CA ALA A 35 -20.27 22.54 -16.84
C ALA A 35 -19.37 21.83 -17.87
N ASN A 36 -18.44 20.99 -17.42
CA ASN A 36 -17.47 20.30 -18.28
C ASN A 36 -17.64 18.77 -18.27
N LEU A 37 -18.80 18.24 -17.90
CA LEU A 37 -19.06 16.80 -17.78
C LEU A 37 -18.65 16.02 -19.03
N ASP A 38 -18.94 16.53 -20.22
CA ASP A 38 -18.66 15.86 -21.49
C ASP A 38 -17.16 15.72 -21.82
N LYS A 39 -16.31 16.52 -21.16
CA LYS A 39 -14.85 16.49 -21.33
C LYS A 39 -14.14 15.65 -20.27
N LEU A 40 -14.86 15.20 -19.24
CA LEU A 40 -14.26 14.43 -18.14
C LEU A 40 -14.09 12.96 -18.52
N ALA A 41 -12.88 12.44 -18.39
CA ALA A 41 -12.60 11.02 -18.62
C ALA A 41 -12.66 10.19 -17.33
N GLU A 42 -12.16 10.73 -16.22
CA GLU A 42 -12.11 10.04 -14.92
C GLU A 42 -12.26 11.02 -13.77
N ILE A 43 -12.95 10.59 -12.71
CA ILE A 43 -13.01 11.31 -11.44
C ILE A 43 -12.16 10.57 -10.40
N ARG A 44 -11.26 11.32 -9.76
CA ARG A 44 -10.41 10.82 -8.66
C ARG A 44 -10.56 11.71 -7.45
N VAL A 45 -10.59 11.08 -6.28
CA VAL A 45 -10.66 11.77 -4.99
C VAL A 45 -9.31 11.68 -4.30
N LEU A 46 -8.91 12.79 -3.69
CA LEU A 46 -7.76 12.83 -2.78
C LEU A 46 -8.19 12.30 -1.42
N VAL A 47 -7.49 11.26 -0.96
CA VAL A 47 -7.73 10.59 0.32
C VAL A 47 -6.47 10.67 1.16
N ALA A 48 -6.64 10.95 2.45
CA ALA A 48 -5.55 11.01 3.42
C ALA A 48 -5.77 9.97 4.54
N THR A 49 -4.70 9.31 4.96
CA THR A 49 -4.74 8.38 6.10
C THR A 49 -4.76 9.13 7.42
N GLN A 50 -5.31 8.55 8.48
CA GLN A 50 -5.28 9.10 9.84
C GLN A 50 -4.29 8.32 10.75
N PRO A 51 -2.99 8.66 10.76
CA PRO A 51 -2.00 7.85 11.45
C PRO A 51 -2.03 8.01 12.98
N ARG A 52 -2.57 9.11 13.53
CA ARG A 52 -2.71 9.32 14.98
C ARG A 52 -3.50 8.22 15.68
N LEU A 53 -4.50 7.66 15.00
CA LEU A 53 -5.31 6.59 15.54
C LEU A 53 -4.50 5.29 15.69
N VAL A 54 -3.42 5.11 14.92
CA VAL A 54 -2.66 3.86 14.86
C VAL A 54 -1.49 3.90 15.83
N SER A 55 -1.66 3.30 17.01
CA SER A 55 -0.64 3.24 18.08
C SER A 55 0.74 2.70 17.62
N GLY A 56 0.77 1.72 16.72
CA GLY A 56 2.01 1.08 16.29
C GLY A 56 2.89 1.93 15.36
N VAL A 57 2.36 3.01 14.78
CA VAL A 57 3.05 3.83 13.79
C VAL A 57 3.40 5.20 14.39
N PRO A 58 4.68 5.61 14.44
CA PRO A 58 5.08 6.84 15.11
C PRO A 58 4.77 8.13 14.33
N LYS A 59 4.27 8.02 13.09
CA LYS A 59 4.08 9.17 12.21
C LYS A 59 2.79 9.92 12.59
N LYS A 60 2.85 11.26 12.62
CA LYS A 60 1.66 12.13 12.72
C LYS A 60 1.26 12.72 11.37
N LYS A 61 2.22 12.82 10.43
CA LYS A 61 1.99 13.30 9.07
C LYS A 61 1.16 12.26 8.29
N PRO A 62 0.01 12.63 7.70
CA PRO A 62 -0.81 11.72 6.93
C PRO A 62 -0.17 11.46 5.55
N ASP A 63 -0.42 10.26 5.01
CA ASP A 63 -0.08 9.96 3.62
C ASP A 63 -1.29 10.28 2.74
N ILE A 64 -1.08 11.10 1.71
CA ILE A 64 -2.10 11.48 0.74
C ILE A 64 -1.98 10.58 -0.50
N MET A 65 -3.11 10.15 -1.04
CA MET A 65 -3.16 9.41 -2.29
C MET A 65 -4.44 9.68 -3.06
N GLU A 66 -4.37 9.52 -4.37
CA GLU A 66 -5.54 9.58 -5.25
C GLU A 66 -6.19 8.20 -5.36
N ILE A 67 -7.51 8.17 -5.29
CA ILE A 67 -8.33 6.98 -5.53
C ILE A 67 -9.34 7.31 -6.62
N LYS A 68 -9.37 6.49 -7.67
CA LYS A 68 -10.37 6.59 -8.73
C LYS A 68 -11.73 6.11 -8.21
N ILE A 69 -12.77 6.89 -8.45
CA ILE A 69 -14.15 6.43 -8.31
C ILE A 69 -14.53 5.71 -9.60
N GLY A 70 -15.07 4.50 -9.49
CA GLY A 70 -15.56 3.72 -10.63
C GLY A 70 -17.04 3.41 -10.49
N GLY A 71 -17.62 2.86 -11.57
CA GLY A 71 -19.03 2.48 -11.64
C GLY A 71 -19.91 3.56 -12.29
N GLY A 72 -21.08 3.15 -12.79
CA GLY A 72 -22.11 4.06 -13.27
C GLY A 72 -21.68 5.04 -14.38
N THR A 73 -22.42 6.13 -14.47
CA THR A 73 -22.09 7.28 -15.35
C THR A 73 -21.19 8.30 -14.64
N ILE A 74 -20.49 9.17 -15.38
CA ILE A 74 -19.63 10.22 -14.82
C ILE A 74 -20.42 11.16 -13.88
N ARG A 75 -21.70 11.40 -14.19
CA ARG A 75 -22.59 12.22 -13.36
C ARG A 75 -22.84 11.57 -11.99
N GLU A 76 -23.16 10.29 -11.97
CA GLU A 76 -23.34 9.52 -10.73
C GLU A 76 -22.04 9.47 -9.91
N GLN A 77 -20.89 9.34 -10.57
CA GLN A 77 -19.58 9.39 -9.91
C GLN A 77 -19.33 10.74 -9.23
N LEU A 78 -19.71 11.84 -9.89
CA LEU A 78 -19.56 13.19 -9.33
C LEU A 78 -20.49 13.41 -8.13
N GLU A 79 -21.73 12.94 -8.22
CA GLU A 79 -22.69 12.98 -7.10
C GLU A 79 -22.20 12.15 -5.91
N TYR A 80 -21.66 10.95 -6.17
CA TYR A 80 -21.04 10.14 -5.14
C TYR A 80 -19.82 10.83 -4.51
N ALA A 81 -18.95 11.46 -5.33
CA ALA A 81 -17.81 12.22 -4.86
C ALA A 81 -18.21 13.38 -3.93
N LYS A 82 -19.31 14.07 -4.24
CA LYS A 82 -19.87 15.11 -3.35
C LYS A 82 -20.35 14.52 -2.02
N SER A 83 -20.98 13.35 -2.06
CA SER A 83 -21.52 12.70 -0.85
C SER A 83 -20.44 12.22 0.12
N ILE A 84 -19.31 11.73 -0.41
CA ILE A 84 -18.21 11.16 0.36
C ILE A 84 -17.23 12.22 0.88
N LEU A 85 -17.26 13.43 0.31
CA LEU A 85 -16.34 14.50 0.69
C LEU A 85 -16.52 14.87 2.18
N GLY A 86 -15.42 14.81 2.93
CA GLY A 86 -15.41 15.08 4.37
C GLY A 86 -15.99 13.97 5.24
N ARG A 87 -16.25 12.78 4.68
CA ARG A 87 -16.58 11.56 5.44
C ARG A 87 -15.38 10.62 5.52
N GLU A 88 -15.31 9.85 6.59
CA GLU A 88 -14.37 8.74 6.71
C GLU A 88 -14.87 7.57 5.86
N VAL A 89 -13.96 6.93 5.12
CA VAL A 89 -14.25 5.74 4.31
C VAL A 89 -13.75 4.53 5.07
N GLN A 90 -14.65 3.62 5.45
CA GLN A 90 -14.26 2.41 6.13
C GLN A 90 -13.87 1.31 5.13
N ILE A 91 -13.09 0.35 5.61
CA ILE A 91 -12.62 -0.78 4.78
C ILE A 91 -13.80 -1.64 4.29
N THR A 92 -14.83 -1.81 5.13
CA THR A 92 -16.03 -2.61 4.85
C THR A 92 -16.88 -2.04 3.72
N ASP A 93 -16.80 -0.73 3.48
CA ASP A 93 -17.52 -0.07 2.39
C ASP A 93 -16.91 -0.41 1.02
N VAL A 94 -15.61 -0.74 1.00
CA VAL A 94 -14.85 -0.95 -0.23
C VAL A 94 -14.61 -2.43 -0.52
N PHE A 95 -14.33 -3.24 0.51
CA PHE A 95 -13.93 -4.64 0.35
C PHE A 95 -14.80 -5.59 1.16
N LYS A 96 -14.94 -6.81 0.64
CA LYS A 96 -15.66 -7.90 1.30
C LYS A 96 -14.72 -9.04 1.70
N GLU A 97 -15.07 -9.77 2.74
CA GLU A 97 -14.34 -10.97 3.14
C GLU A 97 -14.37 -12.04 2.03
N GLY A 98 -13.26 -12.74 1.85
CA GLY A 98 -13.12 -13.72 0.77
C GLY A 98 -12.74 -13.15 -0.59
N GLN A 99 -12.90 -11.83 -0.80
CA GLN A 99 -12.52 -11.15 -2.04
C GLN A 99 -11.00 -11.20 -2.28
N LEU A 100 -10.60 -11.19 -3.56
CA LEU A 100 -9.21 -11.01 -3.97
C LEU A 100 -8.87 -9.52 -4.08
N VAL A 101 -7.67 -9.14 -3.68
CA VAL A 101 -7.13 -7.77 -3.78
C VAL A 101 -5.71 -7.78 -4.29
N ASP A 102 -5.31 -6.70 -4.95
CA ASP A 102 -3.89 -6.46 -5.24
C ASP A 102 -3.29 -5.57 -4.15
N VAL A 103 -2.08 -5.91 -3.72
CA VAL A 103 -1.37 -5.23 -2.64
C VAL A 103 -0.19 -4.48 -3.22
N ILE A 104 -0.18 -3.16 -3.09
CA ILE A 104 0.88 -2.27 -3.57
C ILE A 104 1.62 -1.73 -2.37
N ALA A 105 2.92 -2.00 -2.27
CA ALA A 105 3.75 -1.45 -1.20
C ALA A 105 5.21 -1.31 -1.62
N VAL A 106 5.98 -0.61 -0.78
CA VAL A 106 7.43 -0.48 -0.93
C VAL A 106 8.11 -1.59 -0.13
N THR A 107 8.98 -2.34 -0.79
CA THR A 107 9.69 -3.48 -0.19
C THR A 107 10.69 -3.06 0.89
N LYS A 108 11.09 -4.00 1.76
CA LYS A 108 12.14 -3.78 2.78
C LYS A 108 13.44 -3.34 2.09
N GLY A 109 13.96 -2.18 2.50
CA GLY A 109 15.25 -1.67 2.02
C GLY A 109 16.41 -2.55 2.51
N LYS A 110 17.36 -2.86 1.64
CA LYS A 110 18.60 -3.59 1.96
C LYS A 110 19.87 -2.79 1.61
N GLY A 111 19.71 -1.53 1.21
CA GLY A 111 20.81 -0.61 0.85
C GLY A 111 21.59 -1.04 -0.39
N TRP A 112 22.84 -0.58 -0.48
CA TRP A 112 23.78 -1.04 -1.50
C TRP A 112 24.11 -2.51 -1.29
N SER A 113 23.88 -3.33 -2.32
CA SER A 113 24.12 -4.77 -2.27
C SER A 113 25.02 -5.20 -3.43
N GLY A 114 25.96 -6.09 -3.11
CA GLY A 114 26.82 -6.74 -4.10
C GLY A 114 26.03 -7.63 -5.07
N VAL A 115 26.67 -7.97 -6.20
CA VAL A 115 26.04 -8.71 -7.31
C VAL A 115 25.40 -10.02 -6.86
N VAL A 116 26.08 -10.78 -6.00
CA VAL A 116 25.59 -12.07 -5.50
C VAL A 116 24.25 -11.95 -4.77
N LYS A 117 24.08 -10.94 -3.90
CA LYS A 117 22.84 -10.79 -3.13
C LYS A 117 21.72 -10.15 -3.96
N ARG A 118 22.09 -9.26 -4.89
CA ARG A 118 21.12 -8.50 -5.71
C ARG A 118 20.54 -9.34 -6.85
N TRP A 119 21.40 -10.11 -7.52
CA TRP A 119 21.08 -10.86 -8.74
C TRP A 119 21.20 -12.37 -8.57
N HIS A 120 21.56 -12.87 -7.39
CA HIS A 120 21.70 -14.31 -7.10
C HIS A 120 22.74 -15.02 -7.98
N VAL A 121 23.78 -14.30 -8.43
CA VAL A 121 24.90 -14.87 -9.19
C VAL A 121 25.72 -15.81 -8.31
N LYS A 122 26.15 -16.95 -8.87
CA LYS A 122 26.99 -17.94 -8.19
C LYS A 122 28.31 -17.33 -7.70
N ILE A 123 28.70 -17.66 -6.48
CA ILE A 123 29.99 -17.25 -5.89
C ILE A 123 31.13 -18.00 -6.59
N LEU A 124 32.23 -17.31 -6.89
CA LEU A 124 33.39 -17.91 -7.54
C LEU A 124 34.09 -18.95 -6.64
N PRO A 125 34.84 -19.91 -7.23
CA PRO A 125 35.57 -20.94 -6.50
C PRO A 125 36.52 -20.38 -5.43
N ARG A 126 36.83 -21.20 -4.42
CA ARG A 126 37.66 -20.81 -3.27
C ARG A 126 39.03 -20.25 -3.67
N LYS A 127 39.68 -20.83 -4.70
CA LYS A 127 41.03 -20.47 -5.16
C LYS A 127 41.09 -19.21 -6.06
N THR A 128 40.00 -18.44 -6.16
CA THR A 128 39.96 -17.23 -6.99
C THR A 128 40.72 -16.06 -6.34
N ARG A 129 41.69 -15.47 -7.05
CA ARG A 129 42.41 -14.27 -6.61
C ARG A 129 41.55 -12.99 -6.75
N LYS A 130 41.78 -12.00 -5.87
CA LYS A 130 41.10 -10.68 -5.83
C LYS A 130 39.60 -10.70 -5.44
N GLY A 131 39.17 -11.74 -4.74
CA GLY A 131 37.80 -11.86 -4.18
C GLY A 131 36.85 -12.75 -4.97
N ARG A 132 35.81 -13.25 -4.28
CA ARG A 132 34.91 -14.31 -4.79
C ARG A 132 33.49 -13.86 -5.12
N ARG A 133 33.05 -12.72 -4.59
CA ARG A 133 31.66 -12.24 -4.69
C ARG A 133 31.50 -11.22 -5.82
N ARG A 134 32.02 -11.56 -7.00
CA ARG A 134 31.99 -10.75 -8.23
C ARG A 134 31.56 -11.62 -9.42
N VAL A 135 31.18 -10.98 -10.52
CA VAL A 135 30.95 -11.68 -11.79
C VAL A 135 32.31 -12.08 -12.39
N GLY A 136 32.36 -13.22 -13.09
CA GLY A 136 33.56 -13.69 -13.78
C GLY A 136 33.97 -12.79 -14.95
N ALA A 137 33.04 -12.58 -15.89
CA ALA A 137 33.23 -11.71 -17.07
C ALA A 137 32.07 -10.71 -17.18
N LEU A 138 32.36 -9.52 -17.71
CA LEU A 138 31.36 -8.46 -17.88
C LEU A 138 30.64 -8.53 -19.22
N GLY A 139 31.25 -9.14 -20.22
CA GLY A 139 30.72 -9.27 -21.58
C GLY A 139 31.77 -9.88 -22.51
N PRO A 140 31.38 -10.17 -23.76
CA PRO A 140 32.29 -10.56 -24.84
C PRO A 140 33.14 -9.37 -25.33
N TRP A 141 34.04 -9.59 -26.30
CA TRP A 141 34.85 -8.53 -26.91
C TRP A 141 33.98 -7.52 -27.67
N HIS A 142 33.15 -8.01 -28.60
CA HIS A 142 32.20 -7.20 -29.37
C HIS A 142 30.78 -7.51 -28.90
N PRO A 143 29.95 -6.50 -28.56
CA PRO A 143 30.21 -5.06 -28.66
C PRO A 143 31.14 -4.55 -27.55
N ALA A 144 31.97 -3.54 -27.86
CA ALA A 144 32.92 -2.91 -26.92
C ALA A 144 32.24 -1.99 -25.90
N ARG A 145 31.20 -2.49 -25.23
CA ARG A 145 30.45 -1.81 -24.17
C ARG A 145 29.83 -2.81 -23.21
N VAL A 146 29.62 -2.39 -21.97
CA VAL A 146 28.88 -3.21 -20.99
C VAL A 146 27.38 -3.12 -21.30
N LEU A 147 26.74 -4.26 -21.51
CA LEU A 147 25.30 -4.31 -21.71
C LEU A 147 24.54 -4.06 -20.39
N TYR A 148 23.36 -3.44 -20.48
CA TYR A 148 22.51 -3.12 -19.33
C TYR A 148 21.97 -4.36 -18.61
N THR A 149 21.90 -5.50 -19.30
CA THR A 149 21.45 -6.79 -18.76
C THR A 149 22.48 -7.42 -17.81
N VAL A 150 23.74 -6.97 -17.84
CA VAL A 150 24.82 -7.54 -17.04
C VAL A 150 24.57 -7.24 -15.56
N PRO A 151 24.61 -8.26 -14.68
CA PRO A 151 24.29 -8.06 -13.28
C PRO A 151 25.36 -7.23 -12.56
N ARG A 152 24.98 -6.06 -12.07
CA ARG A 152 25.85 -5.10 -11.38
C ARG A 152 25.43 -4.86 -9.93
N PRO A 153 26.39 -4.54 -9.03
CA PRO A 153 26.04 -4.16 -7.65
C PRO A 153 25.21 -2.88 -7.67
N GLY A 154 24.42 -2.66 -6.63
CA GLY A 154 23.59 -1.46 -6.55
C GLY A 154 22.52 -1.56 -5.49
N GLN A 155 21.60 -0.60 -5.52
CA GLN A 155 20.44 -0.57 -4.62
C GLN A 155 19.64 -1.86 -4.71
N LEU A 156 19.35 -2.44 -3.55
CA LEU A 156 18.48 -3.60 -3.39
C LEU A 156 17.38 -3.30 -2.39
N GLY A 157 16.13 -3.52 -2.81
CA GLY A 157 14.95 -3.25 -1.99
C GLY A 157 14.61 -1.76 -1.96
N TYR A 158 13.58 -1.41 -1.19
CA TYR A 158 12.95 -0.08 -1.26
C TYR A 158 12.38 0.22 -2.66
N HIS A 159 11.97 -0.82 -3.37
CA HIS A 159 11.29 -0.71 -4.65
C HIS A 159 9.79 -0.90 -4.44
N GLN A 160 8.98 -0.14 -5.19
CA GLN A 160 7.54 -0.37 -5.25
C GLN A 160 7.25 -1.71 -5.94
N ARG A 161 6.39 -2.51 -5.34
CA ARG A 161 5.91 -3.79 -5.89
C ARG A 161 4.42 -3.92 -5.70
N THR A 162 3.79 -4.57 -6.67
CA THR A 162 2.38 -4.94 -6.66
C THR A 162 2.31 -6.46 -6.62
N GLU A 163 1.82 -7.02 -5.53
CA GLU A 163 1.49 -8.43 -5.44
C GLU A 163 0.01 -8.63 -5.75
N PHE A 164 -0.28 -9.46 -6.74
CA PHE A 164 -1.63 -9.66 -7.25
C PHE A 164 -2.36 -10.77 -6.49
N ASN A 165 -3.70 -10.74 -6.53
CA ASN A 165 -4.57 -11.85 -6.12
C ASN A 165 -4.36 -12.35 -4.67
N LYS A 166 -4.19 -11.43 -3.72
CA LYS A 166 -4.18 -11.75 -2.29
C LYS A 166 -5.61 -11.87 -1.80
N ARG A 167 -5.92 -12.95 -1.09
CA ARG A 167 -7.27 -13.18 -0.55
C ARG A 167 -7.42 -12.51 0.81
N ILE A 168 -8.51 -11.78 1.00
CA ILE A 168 -8.94 -11.29 2.30
C ILE A 168 -9.53 -12.47 3.08
N LEU A 169 -8.96 -12.76 4.25
CA LEU A 169 -9.42 -13.82 5.13
C LEU A 169 -10.48 -13.32 6.11
N LYS A 170 -10.22 -12.19 6.76
CA LYS A 170 -11.12 -11.57 7.74
C LYS A 170 -10.96 -10.06 7.73
N ILE A 171 -12.04 -9.33 7.94
CA ILE A 171 -12.06 -7.90 8.24
C ILE A 171 -12.68 -7.78 9.63
N GLY A 172 -11.99 -7.13 10.57
CA GLY A 172 -12.48 -6.98 11.93
C GLY A 172 -12.17 -5.60 12.50
N PHE A 173 -12.94 -5.21 13.52
CA PHE A 173 -12.79 -3.93 14.19
C PHE A 173 -12.06 -4.03 15.53
N ASN A 174 -12.10 -5.20 16.17
CA ASN A 174 -11.42 -5.45 17.44
C ASN A 174 -10.05 -6.10 17.23
N GLY A 175 -8.98 -5.33 17.42
CA GLY A 175 -7.60 -5.81 17.23
C GLY A 175 -7.11 -6.84 18.25
N GLU A 176 -7.81 -7.05 19.38
CA GLU A 176 -7.46 -8.07 20.37
C GLU A 176 -7.62 -9.50 19.81
N GLU A 177 -8.53 -9.70 18.86
CA GLU A 177 -8.79 -11.00 18.23
C GLU A 177 -7.61 -11.54 17.42
N VAL A 178 -6.67 -10.67 17.05
CA VAL A 178 -5.53 -11.01 16.17
C VAL A 178 -4.19 -10.69 16.83
N THR A 179 -4.18 -9.86 17.88
CA THR A 179 -2.93 -9.47 18.53
C THR A 179 -2.40 -10.65 19.36
N PRO A 180 -1.20 -11.18 19.05
CA PRO A 180 -0.62 -12.25 19.86
C PRO A 180 -0.25 -11.75 21.27
N LYS A 181 -0.09 -12.69 22.21
CA LYS A 181 0.40 -12.37 23.57
C LYS A 181 1.73 -11.61 23.49
N GLY A 182 1.82 -10.47 24.15
CA GLY A 182 3.00 -9.57 24.10
C GLY A 182 3.06 -8.65 22.88
N GLY A 183 2.09 -8.71 21.97
CA GLY A 183 1.97 -7.84 20.80
C GLY A 183 2.88 -8.22 19.63
N PHE A 184 2.67 -7.57 18.49
CA PHE A 184 3.49 -7.81 17.30
C PHE A 184 4.89 -7.23 17.46
N LEU A 185 5.91 -8.05 17.20
CA LEU A 185 7.32 -7.66 17.30
C LEU A 185 7.61 -6.44 16.40
N ARG A 186 8.21 -5.38 16.99
CA ARG A 186 8.52 -4.11 16.33
C ARG A 186 7.29 -3.37 15.77
N TYR A 187 6.08 -3.68 16.24
CA TYR A 187 4.85 -2.98 15.87
C TYR A 187 4.05 -2.58 17.12
N GLY A 188 3.67 -3.54 17.97
CA GLY A 188 2.84 -3.33 19.15
C GLY A 188 1.46 -4.00 19.04
N ILE A 189 0.52 -3.53 19.86
CA ILE A 189 -0.86 -4.03 19.93
C ILE A 189 -1.72 -3.35 18.87
N VAL A 190 -2.58 -4.11 18.18
CA VAL A 190 -3.55 -3.56 17.22
C VAL A 190 -4.80 -3.14 17.99
N ARG A 191 -5.20 -1.88 17.86
CA ARG A 191 -6.41 -1.33 18.54
C ARG A 191 -7.54 -0.96 17.59
N ASN A 192 -7.25 -0.85 16.30
CA ASN A 192 -8.17 -0.36 15.28
C ASN A 192 -8.64 -1.50 14.37
N ALA A 193 -9.45 -1.13 13.37
CA ALA A 193 -9.81 -2.03 12.29
C ALA A 193 -8.57 -2.67 11.63
N TYR A 194 -8.69 -3.96 11.33
CA TYR A 194 -7.64 -4.77 10.74
C TYR A 194 -8.16 -5.58 9.57
N ILE A 195 -7.24 -5.96 8.68
CA ILE A 195 -7.48 -6.88 7.57
C ILE A 195 -6.49 -8.01 7.68
N MET A 196 -6.97 -9.25 7.64
CA MET A 196 -6.13 -10.42 7.54
C MET A 196 -5.99 -10.83 6.06
N LEU A 197 -4.78 -10.78 5.51
CA LEU A 197 -4.49 -11.18 4.14
C LEU A 197 -3.79 -12.54 4.11
N LYS A 198 -4.11 -13.36 3.10
CA LYS A 198 -3.44 -14.64 2.89
C LYS A 198 -1.99 -14.44 2.42
N GLY A 199 -1.04 -15.03 3.16
CA GLY A 199 0.37 -15.13 2.79
C GLY A 199 1.21 -13.93 3.20
N SER A 200 2.25 -13.62 2.43
CA SER A 200 3.13 -12.47 2.67
C SER A 200 2.59 -11.18 2.06
N VAL A 201 3.03 -10.05 2.63
CA VAL A 201 2.79 -8.69 2.12
C VAL A 201 4.14 -7.98 1.95
N PRO A 202 4.35 -7.23 0.85
CA PRO A 202 5.60 -6.52 0.65
C PRO A 202 5.79 -5.38 1.67
N GLY A 203 7.02 -5.26 2.19
CA GLY A 203 7.43 -4.15 3.05
C GLY A 203 7.74 -4.54 4.51
N PRO A 204 8.32 -3.62 5.29
CA PRO A 204 8.50 -3.79 6.74
C PRO A 204 7.20 -3.50 7.51
N ALA A 205 7.17 -3.92 8.78
CA ALA A 205 6.15 -3.46 9.72
C ALA A 205 6.10 -1.91 9.75
N LYS A 206 4.92 -1.34 10.01
CA LYS A 206 4.62 0.12 10.01
C LYS A 206 4.62 0.81 8.65
N ARG A 207 4.93 0.11 7.56
CA ARG A 207 4.89 0.67 6.20
C ARG A 207 3.45 0.81 5.72
N LEU A 208 3.16 1.92 5.04
CA LEU A 208 1.90 2.08 4.31
C LEU A 208 1.79 1.02 3.22
N ILE A 209 0.66 0.34 3.19
CA ILE A 209 0.29 -0.63 2.16
C ILE A 209 -0.99 -0.11 1.52
N ARG A 210 -1.03 -0.12 0.19
CA ARG A 210 -2.22 0.26 -0.59
C ARG A 210 -2.89 -1.01 -1.10
N LEU A 211 -4.20 -1.07 -0.95
CA LEU A 211 -5.03 -2.13 -1.51
C LEU A 211 -5.82 -1.56 -2.68
N ARG A 212 -6.01 -2.38 -3.71
CA ARG A 212 -6.92 -2.07 -4.81
C ARG A 212 -7.69 -3.31 -5.21
N TYR A 213 -8.76 -3.09 -5.96
CA TYR A 213 -9.45 -4.15 -6.69
C TYR A 213 -8.47 -4.92 -7.58
N PRO A 214 -8.62 -6.25 -7.69
CA PRO A 214 -7.67 -7.09 -8.38
C PRO A 214 -7.74 -6.80 -9.88
N ALA A 215 -6.62 -6.40 -10.47
CA ALA A 215 -6.60 -6.09 -11.90
C ALA A 215 -6.82 -7.33 -12.78
N ARG A 216 -6.43 -8.51 -12.27
CA ARG A 216 -6.50 -9.80 -12.97
C ARG A 216 -6.90 -10.90 -11.98
N PRO A 217 -8.18 -10.98 -11.58
CA PRO A 217 -8.65 -11.94 -10.60
C PRO A 217 -8.45 -13.37 -11.10
N ASN A 218 -7.93 -14.25 -10.24
CA ASN A 218 -7.83 -15.67 -10.58
C ASN A 218 -9.20 -16.34 -10.37
N PRO A 219 -9.86 -16.84 -11.43
CA PRO A 219 -11.21 -17.41 -11.33
C PRO A 219 -11.26 -18.70 -10.50
N ARG A 220 -10.12 -19.38 -10.30
CA ARG A 220 -10.06 -20.64 -9.54
C ARG A 220 -10.22 -20.45 -8.03
N ILE A 221 -10.02 -19.23 -7.53
CA ILE A 221 -10.09 -18.96 -6.10
C ILE A 221 -11.51 -18.51 -5.75
N PRO A 222 -12.24 -19.25 -4.89
CA PRO A 222 -13.60 -18.86 -4.52
C PRO A 222 -13.57 -17.57 -3.70
N GLN A 223 -14.42 -16.62 -4.08
CA GLN A 223 -14.57 -15.33 -3.41
C GLN A 223 -15.52 -15.37 -2.20
N LYS A 224 -15.95 -16.57 -1.79
CA LYS A 224 -16.77 -16.76 -0.60
C LYS A 224 -15.96 -16.44 0.67
N PRO A 225 -16.58 -15.91 1.73
CA PRO A 225 -15.91 -15.68 3.01
C PRO A 225 -15.38 -17.03 3.55
N PRO A 226 -14.09 -17.13 3.88
CA PRO A 226 -13.53 -18.37 4.41
C PRO A 226 -13.97 -18.58 5.87
N LYS A 227 -14.35 -19.81 6.23
CA LYS A 227 -14.60 -20.18 7.63
C LYS A 227 -13.27 -20.34 8.36
N ILE A 228 -12.99 -19.44 9.29
CA ILE A 228 -11.78 -19.50 10.14
C ILE A 228 -12.11 -20.33 11.38
N ALA A 229 -11.43 -21.46 11.55
CA ALA A 229 -11.64 -22.33 12.71
C ALA A 229 -10.87 -21.84 13.95
N TYR A 230 -9.66 -21.33 13.75
CA TYR A 230 -8.77 -20.93 14.83
C TYR A 230 -7.77 -19.86 14.35
N ILE A 231 -7.46 -18.90 15.22
CA ILE A 231 -6.41 -17.89 15.03
C ILE A 231 -5.42 -18.08 16.18
N SER A 232 -4.15 -18.31 15.85
CA SER A 232 -3.11 -18.43 16.88
C SER A 232 -2.80 -17.06 17.47
N LEU A 233 -2.87 -16.98 18.81
CA LEU A 233 -2.50 -15.81 19.61
C LEU A 233 -1.22 -16.04 20.42
N GLU A 234 -0.46 -17.08 20.06
CA GLU A 234 0.81 -17.39 20.72
C GLU A 234 1.83 -16.26 20.53
N SER A 235 2.68 -16.08 21.54
CA SER A 235 3.73 -15.05 21.49
C SER A 235 4.69 -15.35 20.33
N PRO A 236 5.01 -14.36 19.48
CA PRO A 236 6.03 -14.52 18.45
C PRO A 236 7.46 -14.48 19.01
N GLN A 237 7.63 -14.22 20.32
CA GLN A 237 8.92 -14.13 21.00
C GLN A 237 9.29 -15.47 21.61
N GLY A 238 10.09 -16.26 20.88
CA GLY A 238 10.60 -17.55 21.36
C GLY A 238 9.56 -18.67 21.35
N LYS A 239 9.94 -19.80 21.95
CA LYS A 239 9.03 -20.85 22.45
C LYS A 239 9.01 -20.78 23.96
#